data_AF-A0A7G8V741-F1
#
_entry.id   AF-A0A7G8V741-F1
#
_cell.length_a   1.000
_cell.length_b   1.000
_cell.length_c   1.000
_cell.angle_alpha   90.00
_cell.angle_beta   90.00
_cell.angle_gamma   90.00
#
_symmetry.space_group_name_H-M   'P 1'
#
loop_
_entity.id
_entity.type
_entity.pdbx_description
1 polymer ?
#
loop_
_entity_poly.entity_id
_entity_poly.type
_entity_poly.pdbx_seq_one_letter_code
_entity_poly.pdbx_strand_id
1 'polypeptide(L)' 'MNDYPKVLFPYAYNILGSYDDAKDAVQDVLVKFISEARTGIENEKGYLIRNVVNRAINLKIRNKKLLVKRMLLHGYQS' A
#
# COMPACT_ATOMS: atom_id res chain seq x y z
N MET A 1 7.51 -5.39 21.12
CA MET A 1 6.99 -5.55 19.74
C MET A 1 7.16 -4.21 19.03
N ASN A 2 7.88 -4.16 17.91
CA ASN A 2 8.02 -2.92 17.14
C ASN A 2 6.65 -2.49 16.61
N ASP A 3 6.19 -1.30 16.97
CA ASP A 3 4.85 -0.79 16.66
C ASP A 3 4.78 -0.17 15.24
N TYR A 4 5.48 -0.79 14.28
CA TYR A 4 5.53 -0.35 12.89
C TYR A 4 4.14 -0.19 12.25
N PRO A 5 3.14 -1.08 12.48
CA PRO A 5 1.81 -0.88 11.91
C PRO A 5 1.21 0.49 12.25
N LYS A 6 1.32 0.93 13.50
CA LYS A 6 0.77 2.24 13.94
C LYS A 6 1.49 3.41 13.30
N VAL A 7 2.80 3.30 13.07
CA VAL A 7 3.59 4.33 12.40
C VAL A 7 3.27 4.39 10.90
N LEU A 8 3.10 3.23 10.27
CA LEU A 8 2.95 3.12 8.82
C LEU A 8 1.52 3.40 8.34
N PHE A 9 0.52 3.08 9.16
CA PHE A 9 -0.89 3.20 8.80
C PHE A 9 -1.31 4.61 8.34
N PRO A 10 -0.97 5.72 9.04
CA PRO A 10 -1.32 7.05 8.59
C PRO A 10 -0.81 7.38 7.18
N TYR A 11 0.40 6.91 6.81
CA TYR A 11 0.95 7.12 5.47
C TYR A 11 0.11 6.42 4.39
N ALA A 12 -0.27 5.16 4.64
CA ALA A 12 -1.11 4.41 3.71
C ALA A 12 -2.52 5.01 3.61
N TYR A 13 -3.13 5.35 4.76
CA TYR A 13 -4.48 5.89 4.84
C TYR A 13 -4.60 7.25 4.15
N ASN A 14 -3.64 8.16 4.33
CA ASN A 14 -3.65 9.47 3.66
C ASN A 14 -3.58 9.35 2.13
N ILE A 15 -3.03 8.26 1.60
CA ILE A 15 -2.95 8.02 0.16
C ILE A 15 -4.21 7.33 -0.35
N LEU A 16 -4.65 6.27 0.32
CA LEU A 16 -5.72 5.39 -0.14
C LEU A 16 -7.12 5.88 0.24
N GLY A 17 -7.26 6.56 1.38
CA GLY A 17 -8.54 7.06 1.89
C GLY A 17 -9.50 5.98 2.40
N SER A 18 -9.06 4.71 2.41
CA SER A 18 -9.83 3.55 2.86
C SER A 18 -9.09 2.87 4.00
N TYR A 19 -9.80 2.58 5.09
CA TYR A 19 -9.24 1.89 6.26
C TYR A 19 -8.73 0.50 5.88
N ASP A 20 -9.56 -0.27 5.17
CA ASP A 20 -9.24 -1.64 4.78
C ASP A 20 -8.07 -1.68 3.79
N ASP A 21 -8.10 -0.85 2.74
CA ASP A 21 -6.99 -0.80 1.77
C ASP A 21 -5.66 -0.38 2.44
N ALA A 22 -5.73 0.55 3.39
CA ALA A 22 -4.56 1.00 4.14
C ALA A 22 -4.00 -0.10 5.04
N LYS A 23 -4.87 -0.84 5.73
CA LYS A 23 -4.49 -1.98 6.57
C LYS A 23 -3.85 -3.08 5.74
N ASP A 24 -4.45 -3.43 4.61
CA ASP A 24 -3.92 -4.44 3.69
C ASP A 24 -2.56 -4.03 3.11
N ALA A 25 -2.40 -2.77 2.71
CA ALA A 25 -1.13 -2.26 2.19
C ALA A 25 0.01 -2.34 3.23
N VAL A 26 -0.28 -2.01 4.49
CA VAL A 26 0.69 -2.11 5.59
C VAL A 26 1.02 -3.57 5.88
N GLN A 27 0.02 -4.45 5.94
CA GLN A 27 0.23 -5.88 6.17
C GLN A 27 1.09 -6.50 5.08
N ASP A 28 0.80 -6.22 3.81
CA ASP A 28 1.57 -6.69 2.65
C ASP A 28 3.06 -6.33 2.78
N VAL A 29 3.36 -5.09 3.17
CA VAL A 29 4.74 -4.62 3.31
C VAL A 29 5.42 -5.30 4.49
N LEU A 30 4.73 -5.46 5.62
CA LEU A 30 5.31 -6.12 6.80
C LEU A 30 5.56 -7.61 6.55
N VAL A 31 4.65 -8.32 5.88
CA VAL A 31 4.85 -9.71 5.50
C VAL A 31 6.09 -9.85 4.62
N LYS A 32 6.20 -9.04 3.56
CA LYS A 32 7.39 -9.04 2.70
C LYS A 32 8.67 -8.74 3.47
N PHE A 33 8.63 -7.74 4.34
CA PHE A 33 9.76 -7.35 5.16
C PHE A 33 10.20 -8.44 6.15
N ILE A 34 9.28 -9.28 6.62
CA ILE A 34 9.62 -10.44 7.48
C ILE A 34 10.15 -11.60 6.65
N SER A 35 9.65 -11.79 5.44
CA SER A 35 10.04 -12.89 4.55
C SER A 35 11.39 -12.70 3.85
N GLU A 36 11.86 -11.47 3.66
CA GLU A 36 13.14 -11.18 3.03
C GLU A 36 14.30 -11.34 4.03
N ALA A 37 15.32 -12.14 3.69
CA ALA A 37 16.50 -12.34 4.52
C ALA A 37 17.26 -11.01 4.69
N ARG A 38 17.24 -10.49 5.92
CA ARG A 38 17.74 -9.14 6.24
C ARG A 38 19.24 -9.18 6.52
N THR A 39 20.04 -8.82 5.52
CA THR A 39 21.45 -8.47 5.73
C THR A 39 21.69 -7.06 5.23
N GLY A 40 21.92 -6.11 6.14
CA GLY A 40 22.42 -4.76 5.80
C GLY A 40 21.41 -3.61 5.74
N ILE A 41 20.21 -3.72 6.32
CA ILE A 41 19.30 -2.57 6.43
C ILE A 41 19.68 -1.72 7.65
N GLU A 42 20.37 -0.59 7.44
CA GLU A 42 20.73 0.35 8.51
C GLU A 42 19.52 1.15 9.05
N ASN A 43 18.54 1.46 8.19
CA ASN A 43 17.35 2.24 8.57
C ASN A 43 16.06 1.52 8.19
N GLU A 44 15.68 0.54 9.01
CA GLU A 44 14.47 -0.27 8.82
C GLU A 44 13.19 0.57 8.76
N LYS A 45 13.08 1.60 9.61
CA LYS A 45 11.89 2.47 9.65
C LYS A 45 11.72 3.25 8.35
N GLY A 46 12.79 3.89 7.86
CA GLY A 46 12.77 4.65 6.60
C GLY A 46 12.48 3.75 5.40
N TYR A 47 13.06 2.54 5.39
CA TYR A 47 12.80 1.53 4.38
C TYR A 47 11.32 1.11 4.35
N LEU A 48 10.73 0.82 5.52
CA LEU A 48 9.32 0.44 5.65
C LEU A 48 8.37 1.57 5.23
N ILE A 49 8.63 2.81 5.64
CA ILE A 49 7.80 3.97 5.24
C ILE A 49 7.81 4.12 3.72
N ARG A 50 8.99 4.05 3.08
CA ARG A 50 9.12 4.11 1.62
C ARG A 50 8.33 3.00 0.94
N ASN A 51 8.43 1.76 1.44
CA ASN A 51 7.71 0.63 0.86
C ASN A 51 6.19 0.76 0.99
N VAL A 52 5.68 1.23 2.13
CA VAL A 52 4.24 1.45 2.34
C VAL A 52 3.71 2.55 1.42
N VAL A 53 4.42 3.68 1.30
CA VAL A 53 4.04 4.77 0.40
C VAL A 53 3.98 4.27 -1.05
N ASN A 54 5.01 3.55 -1.50
CA ASN A 54 5.05 2.96 -2.84
C ASN A 54 3.90 1.98 -3.08
N ARG A 55 3.62 1.10 -2.11
CA ARG A 55 2.50 0.15 -2.18
C ARG A 55 1.16 0.87 -2.29
N ALA A 56 0.92 1.89 -1.47
CA ALA A 56 -0.32 2.66 -1.45
C ALA A 56 -0.54 3.45 -2.76
N ILE A 57 0.50 4.09 -3.29
CA ILE A 57 0.43 4.78 -4.60
C ILE A 57 0.06 3.79 -5.71
N ASN A 58 0.73 2.64 -5.75
CA ASN A 58 0.47 1.61 -6.75
C ASN A 58 -0.98 1.10 -6.68
N LEU A 59 -1.49 0.82 -5.47
CA LEU A 59 -2.88 0.42 -5.26
C LEU A 59 -3.86 1.49 -5.73
N LYS A 60 -3.64 2.77 -5.37
CA LYS A 60 -4.49 3.89 -5.81
C LYS A 60 -4.55 4.01 -7.34
N ILE A 61 -3.40 3.89 -8.01
CA ILE A 61 -3.33 3.94 -9.48
C ILE A 61 -4.08 2.75 -10.08
N ARG A 62 -3.91 1.53 -9.55
CA ARG A 62 -4.64 0.35 -10.03
C ARG A 62 -6.14 0.51 -9.86
N ASN A 63 -6.60 0.96 -8.69
CA ASN A 63 -8.02 1.18 -8.41
C ASN A 63 -8.61 2.21 -9.38
N LYS A 64 -7.90 3.32 -9.64
CA LYS A 64 -8.31 4.31 -10.65
C LYS A 64 -8.41 3.71 -12.06
N LYS A 65 -7.44 2.91 -12.49
CA LYS A 65 -7.46 2.23 -13.79
C LYS A 65 -8.65 1.26 -13.91
N LEU A 66 -8.95 0.50 -12.86
CA LEU A 66 -10.09 -0.42 -12.84
C LEU A 66 -11.43 0.32 -12.94
N LEU A 67 -11.56 1.45 -12.24
CA LEU A 67 -12.74 2.31 -12.34
C LEU A 67 -12.94 2.84 -13.75
N VAL A 68 -11.89 3.39 -14.37
CA VAL A 68 -11.93 3.88 -15.76
C VAL A 68 -12.30 2.75 -16.74
N LYS A 69 -11.68 1.58 -16.61
CA LYS A 69 -12.00 0.41 -17.44
C LYS A 69 -13.46 0.01 -17.31
N ARG A 70 -14.01 0.01 -16.09
CA ARG A 70 -15.43 -0.31 -15.84
C ARG A 70 -16.37 0.71 -16.48
N MET A 71 -16.03 2.00 -16.41
CA MET A 71 -16.81 3.06 -17.06
C MET A 71 -16.84 2.89 -18.59
N LEU A 72 -15.68 2.60 -19.20
CA LEU A 72 -15.60 2.40 -20.66
C LEU A 72 -16.39 1.15 -21.12
N LEU A 73 -16.39 0.08 -20.33
CA LEU A 73 -17.11 -1.15 -20.68
C LEU A 73 -18.64 -0.99 -20.57
N HIS A 74 -19.12 -0.26 -19.57
CA HIS A 74 -20.57 -0.05 -19.39
C HIS A 74 -21.11 1.14 -20.20
N GLY A 75 -20.30 2.15 -20.49
CA GLY A 75 -20.69 3.27 -21.35
C GLY A 75 -20.81 2.92 -22.84
N TYR A 76 -20.36 1.73 -23.25
CA TYR A 76 -20.51 1.22 -24.62
C TYR A 76 -21.78 0.38 -24.82
N GLN A 77 -22.55 0.11 -23.76
CA GLN A 77 -23.80 -0.67 -23.82
C GLN A 77 -25.07 0.19 -23.74
N SER A 78 -24.98 1.50 -23.97
CA SER A 78 -26.13 2.42 -24.01
C SER A 78 -26.25 3.13 -25.34
#